data_AF-A0A6L9J0T4-F1
#
_entry.id   AF-A0A6L9J0T4-F1
#
_cell.length_a   1.000
_cell.length_b   1.000
_cell.length_c   1.000
_cell.angle_alpha   90.00
_cell.angle_beta   90.00
_cell.angle_gamma   90.00
#
_symmetry.space_group_name_H-M   'P 1'
#
loop_
_entity.id
_entity.type
_entity.pdbx_description
1 polymer ?
#
loop_
_entity_poly.entity_id
_entity_poly.type
_entity_poly.pdbx_seq_one_letter_code
_entity_poly.pdbx_strand_id
1 'polypeptide(L)'
;MQFIQRFLFGSKKGEEDIPTPAIVTFDWSTDNLERSLERLYRQTIENAENAQEWYRDAKPGKKRMAQWLRYIAIIAAAVGGIIPIIAGTWDNISPGWSSIALAIAAAAVALDRFFGYSSAWMRFMLTSRQIGDRLKAFRYEWEAERIVWQAAGGLTPQETARLVRMLATFANEVNNMVTQETRQWAQEFQTALQDLESQLKMEAERRRTGALNVTVNNASQFENGWELYVDDRRVRRFTGLTGAVKDLLPRIYQVRVIASIDGREVQATRAADVIAGQISEVYMTVTGDVPPPTQTPTPTQPTPTTPAPTPSMPPPGTPSPADYPGHGDLPDDYIPPQESIPPGEIMG
;
A
#
# COMPACT_ATOMS: atom_id res chain seq x y z
N MET A 1 -9.28 26.70 -4.62
CA MET A 1 -10.12 25.49 -4.54
C MET A 1 -10.59 24.95 -5.89
N GLN A 2 -10.76 25.76 -6.94
CA GLN A 2 -11.22 25.27 -8.27
C GLN A 2 -10.19 24.41 -9.05
N PHE A 3 -8.89 24.52 -8.74
CA PHE A 3 -7.84 23.74 -9.40
C PHE A 3 -7.85 22.25 -9.02
N ILE A 4 -8.25 21.94 -7.78
CA ILE A 4 -8.31 20.57 -7.25
C ILE A 4 -9.51 19.82 -7.83
N GLN A 5 -10.66 20.49 -7.99
CA GLN A 5 -11.83 19.88 -8.67
C GLN A 5 -11.52 19.55 -10.15
N ARG A 6 -10.88 20.46 -10.88
CA ARG A 6 -10.55 20.24 -12.29
C ARG A 6 -9.53 19.12 -12.51
N PHE A 7 -8.66 18.89 -11.52
CA PHE A 7 -7.62 17.86 -11.54
C PHE A 7 -8.14 16.47 -11.15
N LEU A 8 -9.13 16.39 -10.23
CA LEU A 8 -9.77 15.12 -9.85
C LEU A 8 -10.78 14.63 -10.90
N PHE A 9 -11.46 15.53 -11.61
CA PHE A 9 -12.58 15.17 -12.50
C PHE A 9 -12.31 15.21 -14.01
N GLY A 10 -11.20 15.79 -14.48
CA GLY A 10 -10.68 15.56 -15.84
C GLY A 10 -11.52 16.11 -17.02
N SER A 11 -10.96 17.10 -17.72
CA SER A 11 -11.35 17.67 -19.03
C SER A 11 -12.78 18.22 -19.19
N LYS A 12 -12.89 19.38 -19.86
CA LYS A 12 -14.14 20.10 -20.22
C LYS A 12 -15.18 19.29 -21.02
N LYS A 13 -14.87 18.05 -21.41
CA LYS A 13 -15.79 17.14 -22.10
C LYS A 13 -16.53 16.19 -21.14
N GLY A 14 -16.14 16.15 -19.87
CA GLY A 14 -16.76 15.33 -18.82
C GLY A 14 -17.73 16.10 -17.92
N GLU A 15 -18.12 17.32 -18.30
CA GLU A 15 -19.13 18.14 -17.63
C GLU A 15 -20.56 17.80 -18.12
N GLU A 16 -20.67 16.92 -19.12
CA GLU A 16 -21.93 16.23 -19.40
C GLU A 16 -22.08 15.15 -18.32
N ASP A 17 -22.91 15.46 -17.32
CA ASP A 17 -23.59 14.48 -16.47
C ASP A 17 -23.96 13.26 -17.32
N ILE A 18 -23.94 12.05 -16.72
CA ILE A 18 -24.47 10.82 -17.36
C ILE A 18 -25.73 11.23 -18.14
N PRO A 19 -25.71 11.13 -19.49
CA PRO A 19 -26.70 11.83 -20.30
C PRO A 19 -28.08 11.47 -19.80
N THR A 20 -28.77 12.44 -19.18
CA THR A 20 -30.12 12.21 -18.68
C THR A 20 -30.97 12.22 -19.92
N PRO A 21 -31.54 11.07 -20.35
CA PRO A 21 -32.24 11.02 -21.62
C PRO A 21 -33.42 11.99 -21.54
N ALA A 22 -33.57 12.82 -22.58
CA ALA A 22 -34.73 13.70 -22.72
C ALA A 22 -36.01 12.86 -22.59
N ILE A 23 -37.06 13.41 -21.98
CA ILE A 23 -38.37 12.75 -21.89
C ILE A 23 -38.93 12.67 -23.31
N VAL A 24 -38.72 11.52 -23.96
CA VAL A 24 -39.26 11.24 -25.29
C VAL A 24 -40.71 10.81 -25.12
N THR A 25 -41.61 11.52 -25.76
CA THR A 25 -43.01 11.12 -25.88
C THR A 25 -43.14 10.07 -26.99
N PHE A 26 -43.73 8.93 -26.64
CA PHE A 26 -44.00 7.81 -27.55
C PHE A 26 -45.50 7.74 -27.85
N ASP A 27 -45.84 7.41 -29.09
CA ASP A 27 -47.22 7.19 -29.51
C ASP A 27 -47.50 5.69 -29.57
N TRP A 28 -48.25 5.19 -28.60
CA TRP A 28 -48.60 3.76 -28.47
C TRP A 28 -49.95 3.41 -29.10
N SER A 29 -50.47 4.26 -29.99
CA SER A 29 -51.62 3.89 -30.83
C SER A 29 -51.29 2.67 -31.70
N THR A 30 -52.31 1.85 -31.98
CA THR A 30 -52.17 0.59 -32.73
C THR A 30 -51.45 0.77 -34.07
N ASP A 31 -51.68 1.91 -34.74
CA ASP A 31 -51.08 2.23 -36.04
C ASP A 31 -49.59 2.63 -35.96
N ASN A 32 -49.09 2.94 -34.75
CA ASN A 32 -47.73 3.46 -34.52
C ASN A 32 -46.86 2.58 -33.61
N LEU A 33 -47.35 1.41 -33.17
CA LEU A 33 -46.64 0.52 -32.23
C LEU A 33 -45.21 0.21 -32.68
N GLU A 34 -45.04 -0.23 -33.94
CA GLU A 34 -43.73 -0.58 -34.48
C GLU A 34 -42.79 0.62 -34.53
N ARG A 35 -43.29 1.79 -34.98
CA ARG A 35 -42.49 3.01 -35.08
C ARG A 35 -42.03 3.49 -33.70
N SER A 36 -42.91 3.47 -32.71
CA SER A 36 -42.58 3.89 -31.34
C SER A 36 -41.63 2.91 -30.66
N LEU A 37 -41.82 1.60 -30.88
CA LEU A 37 -40.93 0.57 -30.37
C LEU A 37 -39.53 0.67 -30.98
N GLU A 38 -39.41 0.88 -32.29
CA GLU A 38 -38.12 1.05 -32.97
C GLU A 38 -37.40 2.32 -32.52
N ARG A 39 -38.14 3.42 -32.26
CA ARG A 39 -37.55 4.63 -31.65
C ARG A 39 -37.03 4.36 -30.24
N LEU A 40 -37.78 3.65 -29.42
CA LEU A 40 -37.35 3.28 -28.07
C LEU A 40 -36.10 2.39 -28.13
N TYR A 41 -36.08 1.38 -29.00
CA TYR A 41 -34.92 0.55 -29.24
C TYR A 41 -33.68 1.37 -29.60
N ARG A 42 -33.79 2.28 -30.59
CA ARG A 42 -32.66 3.14 -31.00
C ARG A 42 -32.13 3.97 -29.85
N GLN A 43 -33.01 4.60 -29.09
CA GLN A 43 -32.61 5.41 -27.94
C GLN A 43 -31.94 4.57 -26.84
N THR A 44 -32.47 3.38 -26.54
CA THR A 44 -31.89 2.46 -25.57
C THR A 44 -30.49 2.00 -25.98
N ILE A 45 -30.30 1.68 -27.26
CA ILE A 45 -29.02 1.30 -27.83
C ILE A 45 -28.03 2.46 -27.80
N GLU A 46 -28.43 3.64 -28.25
CA GLU A 46 -27.60 4.85 -28.27
C GLU A 46 -27.12 5.20 -26.86
N ASN A 47 -27.99 5.11 -25.86
CA ASN A 47 -27.60 5.32 -24.46
C ASN A 47 -26.54 4.31 -23.98
N ALA A 48 -26.68 3.04 -24.33
CA ALA A 48 -25.70 2.00 -23.97
C ALA A 48 -24.37 2.19 -24.71
N GLU A 49 -24.41 2.58 -25.99
CA GLU A 49 -23.22 2.93 -26.78
C GLU A 49 -22.51 4.14 -26.19
N ASN A 50 -23.24 5.22 -25.90
CA ASN A 50 -22.68 6.42 -25.27
C ASN A 50 -22.03 6.09 -23.91
N ALA A 51 -22.66 5.23 -23.11
CA ALA A 51 -22.05 4.75 -21.86
C ALA A 51 -20.76 3.97 -22.13
N GLN A 52 -20.78 3.03 -23.07
CA GLN A 52 -19.60 2.25 -23.45
C GLN A 52 -18.45 3.14 -23.95
N GLU A 53 -18.76 4.13 -24.79
CA GLU A 53 -17.81 5.08 -25.37
C GLU A 53 -17.24 6.00 -24.30
N TRP A 54 -18.06 6.48 -23.37
CA TRP A 54 -17.58 7.27 -22.23
C TRP A 54 -16.54 6.49 -21.42
N TYR A 55 -16.82 5.22 -21.08
CA TYR A 55 -15.86 4.37 -20.36
C TYR A 55 -14.60 4.06 -21.20
N ARG A 56 -14.74 3.98 -22.53
CA ARG A 56 -13.63 3.80 -23.47
C ARG A 56 -12.77 5.07 -23.58
N ASP A 57 -13.37 6.26 -23.55
CA ASP A 57 -12.72 7.53 -23.86
C ASP A 57 -12.22 8.27 -22.61
N ALA A 58 -12.70 7.89 -21.42
CA ALA A 58 -12.10 8.25 -20.13
C ALA A 58 -10.61 7.78 -19.97
N LYS A 59 -10.06 7.14 -21.02
CA LYS A 59 -8.72 6.54 -21.18
C LYS A 59 -7.49 7.41 -20.85
N PRO A 60 -7.28 8.64 -21.39
CA PRO A 60 -5.92 9.16 -21.54
C PRO A 60 -5.39 10.01 -20.37
N GLY A 61 -6.25 10.68 -19.60
CA GLY A 61 -5.80 11.50 -18.47
C GLY A 61 -5.30 10.66 -17.29
N LYS A 62 -6.05 9.60 -16.96
CA LYS A 62 -5.85 8.78 -15.76
C LYS A 62 -4.74 7.75 -15.93
N LYS A 63 -4.64 7.09 -17.09
CA LYS A 63 -3.56 6.15 -17.43
C LYS A 63 -2.18 6.82 -17.42
N ARG A 64 -2.06 8.01 -17.99
CA ARG A 64 -0.78 8.74 -18.02
C ARG A 64 -0.34 9.11 -16.61
N MET A 65 -1.26 9.56 -15.75
CA MET A 65 -0.93 9.90 -14.37
C MET A 65 -0.45 8.68 -13.56
N ALA A 66 -1.15 7.54 -13.68
CA ALA A 66 -0.74 6.27 -13.07
C ALA A 66 0.68 5.87 -13.51
N GLN A 67 0.94 5.92 -14.82
CA GLN A 67 2.25 5.57 -15.38
C GLN A 67 3.35 6.52 -14.90
N TRP A 68 3.10 7.84 -14.90
CA TRP A 68 4.04 8.84 -14.39
C TRP A 68 4.37 8.63 -12.91
N LEU A 69 3.36 8.41 -12.05
CA LEU A 69 3.58 8.13 -10.63
C LEU A 69 4.41 6.85 -10.43
N ARG A 70 4.16 5.81 -11.23
CA ARG A 70 4.91 4.56 -11.16
C ARG A 70 6.37 4.73 -11.61
N TYR A 71 6.61 5.51 -12.67
CA TYR A 71 7.98 5.83 -13.09
C TYR A 71 8.72 6.65 -12.03
N ILE A 72 8.08 7.67 -11.46
CA ILE A 72 8.67 8.46 -10.36
C ILE A 72 9.00 7.57 -9.17
N ALA A 73 8.08 6.67 -8.77
CA ALA A 73 8.30 5.75 -7.68
C ALA A 73 9.51 4.83 -7.91
N ILE A 74 9.60 4.21 -9.09
CA ILE A 74 10.70 3.30 -9.44
C ILE A 74 12.04 4.05 -9.47
N ILE A 75 12.09 5.21 -10.14
CA ILE A 75 13.32 6.00 -10.25
C ILE A 75 13.75 6.49 -8.88
N ALA A 76 12.83 7.03 -8.07
CA ALA A 76 13.14 7.55 -6.75
C ALA A 76 13.56 6.44 -5.77
N ALA A 77 12.95 5.24 -5.85
CA ALA A 77 13.36 4.09 -5.06
C ALA A 77 14.76 3.59 -5.46
N ALA A 78 15.04 3.50 -6.76
CA ALA A 78 16.35 3.13 -7.27
C ALA A 78 17.44 4.12 -6.82
N VAL A 79 17.18 5.43 -6.98
CA VAL A 79 18.08 6.49 -6.50
C VAL A 79 18.28 6.41 -4.99
N GLY A 80 17.20 6.21 -4.22
CA GLY A 80 17.25 6.05 -2.77
C GLY A 80 18.09 4.86 -2.30
N GLY A 81 18.04 3.75 -3.03
CA GLY A 81 18.85 2.55 -2.76
C GLY A 81 20.31 2.67 -3.20
N ILE A 82 20.60 3.43 -4.27
CA ILE A 82 21.95 3.57 -4.84
C ILE A 82 22.77 4.64 -4.10
N ILE A 83 22.15 5.74 -3.66
CA ILE A 83 22.86 6.85 -2.99
C ILE A 83 23.75 6.38 -1.81
N PRO A 84 23.28 5.53 -0.87
CA PRO A 84 24.12 5.05 0.23
C PRO A 84 25.38 4.32 -0.22
N ILE A 85 25.31 3.60 -1.35
CA ILE A 85 26.43 2.84 -1.92
C ILE A 85 27.50 3.78 -2.48
N ILE A 86 27.08 4.84 -3.20
CA ILE A 86 27.99 5.80 -3.83
C ILE A 86 28.51 6.83 -2.82
N ALA A 87 27.70 7.23 -1.83
CA ALA A 87 28.12 8.14 -0.76
C ALA A 87 29.25 7.55 0.10
N GLY A 88 29.37 6.20 0.16
CA GLY A 88 30.54 5.54 0.76
C GLY A 88 31.82 5.63 -0.07
N THR A 89 31.73 6.05 -1.33
CA THR A 89 32.88 6.18 -2.25
C THR A 89 33.26 7.62 -2.54
N TRP A 90 32.33 8.58 -2.52
CA TRP A 90 32.56 9.99 -2.88
C TRP A 90 32.09 10.94 -1.76
N ASP A 91 33.01 11.78 -1.25
CA ASP A 91 32.77 12.66 -0.09
C ASP A 91 31.77 13.82 -0.31
N ASN A 92 31.36 14.08 -1.55
CA ASN A 92 30.51 15.24 -1.90
C ASN A 92 29.00 14.93 -1.91
N ILE A 93 28.57 13.70 -1.60
CA ILE A 93 27.15 13.32 -1.62
C ILE A 93 26.65 13.16 -0.19
N SER A 94 25.77 14.07 0.25
CA SER A 94 25.11 13.93 1.55
C SER A 94 24.21 12.68 1.58
N PRO A 95 24.39 11.76 2.56
CA PRO A 95 23.54 10.59 2.72
C PRO A 95 22.05 10.93 2.87
N GLY A 96 21.71 12.15 3.32
CA GLY A 96 20.32 12.59 3.51
C GLY A 96 19.47 12.61 2.24
N TRP A 97 20.09 12.67 1.05
CA TRP A 97 19.38 12.58 -0.22
C TRP A 97 18.74 11.22 -0.47
N SER A 98 19.27 10.14 0.13
CA SER A 98 18.66 8.81 0.07
C SER A 98 17.28 8.80 0.73
N SER A 99 17.17 9.40 1.92
CA SER A 99 15.91 9.55 2.66
C SER A 99 14.87 10.37 1.89
N ILE A 100 15.30 11.45 1.22
CA ILE A 100 14.41 12.28 0.39
C ILE A 100 13.91 11.49 -0.83
N ALA A 101 14.81 10.78 -1.51
CA ALA A 101 14.44 9.97 -2.67
C ALA A 101 13.46 8.84 -2.28
N LEU A 102 13.71 8.15 -1.16
CA LEU A 102 12.78 7.14 -0.64
C LEU A 102 11.43 7.74 -0.22
N ALA A 103 11.42 8.94 0.37
CA ALA A 103 10.18 9.64 0.72
C ALA A 103 9.35 10.01 -0.53
N ILE A 104 10.00 10.46 -1.61
CA ILE A 104 9.34 10.72 -2.90
C ILE A 104 8.77 9.43 -3.49
N ALA A 105 9.52 8.32 -3.42
CA ALA A 105 9.05 7.03 -3.90
C ALA A 105 7.80 6.57 -3.13
N ALA A 106 7.84 6.64 -1.80
CA ALA A 106 6.72 6.30 -0.94
C ALA A 106 5.50 7.20 -1.19
N ALA A 107 5.71 8.51 -1.35
CA ALA A 107 4.65 9.45 -1.68
C ALA A 107 4.02 9.15 -3.04
N ALA A 108 4.82 8.84 -4.06
CA ALA A 108 4.32 8.50 -5.40
C ALA A 108 3.47 7.21 -5.38
N VAL A 109 3.89 6.18 -4.63
CA VAL A 109 3.12 4.94 -4.44
C VAL A 109 1.83 5.22 -3.65
N ALA A 110 1.91 6.00 -2.58
CA ALA A 110 0.75 6.37 -1.78
C ALA A 110 -0.28 7.16 -2.61
N LEU A 111 0.17 8.08 -3.47
CA LEU A 111 -0.69 8.83 -4.38
C LEU A 111 -1.36 7.90 -5.41
N ASP A 112 -0.62 6.97 -6.03
CA ASP A 112 -1.21 6.00 -6.98
C ASP A 112 -2.27 5.12 -6.31
N ARG A 113 -2.01 4.65 -5.08
CA ARG A 113 -2.96 3.83 -4.31
C ARG A 113 -4.17 4.64 -3.83
N PHE A 114 -3.96 5.85 -3.35
CA PHE A 114 -5.01 6.74 -2.84
C PHE A 114 -5.98 7.17 -3.94
N PHE A 115 -5.45 7.55 -5.10
CA PHE A 115 -6.28 7.96 -6.23
C PHE A 115 -6.74 6.78 -7.10
N GLY A 116 -6.17 5.58 -6.88
CA GLY A 116 -6.51 4.37 -7.60
C GLY A 116 -6.34 4.50 -9.11
N TYR A 117 -5.42 5.36 -9.59
CA TYR A 117 -5.32 5.65 -11.03
C TYR A 117 -5.04 4.39 -11.86
N SER A 118 -4.21 3.50 -11.31
CA SER A 118 -3.89 2.20 -11.90
C SER A 118 -5.08 1.23 -11.89
N SER A 119 -5.86 1.14 -10.80
CA SER A 119 -7.03 0.24 -10.71
C SER A 119 -8.23 0.77 -11.50
N ALA A 120 -8.46 2.09 -11.45
CA ALA A 120 -9.56 2.76 -12.14
C ALA A 120 -9.53 2.55 -13.66
N TRP A 121 -8.34 2.59 -14.28
CA TRP A 121 -8.23 2.30 -15.72
C TRP A 121 -8.67 0.87 -16.07
N MET A 122 -8.24 -0.13 -15.29
CA MET A 122 -8.63 -1.52 -15.52
C MET A 122 -10.13 -1.72 -15.29
N ARG A 123 -10.69 -1.13 -14.23
CA ARG A 123 -12.13 -1.21 -13.94
C ARG A 123 -12.96 -0.57 -15.04
N PHE A 124 -12.60 0.63 -15.50
CA PHE A 124 -13.28 1.27 -16.62
C PHE A 124 -13.21 0.45 -17.91
N MET A 125 -12.09 -0.22 -18.17
CA MET A 125 -11.97 -1.07 -19.34
C MET A 125 -12.77 -2.35 -19.24
N LEU A 126 -12.83 -2.94 -18.04
CA LEU A 126 -13.67 -4.09 -17.76
C LEU A 126 -15.15 -3.73 -17.94
N THR A 127 -15.61 -2.61 -17.38
CA THR A 127 -16.99 -2.13 -17.52
C THR A 127 -17.33 -1.79 -18.98
N SER A 128 -16.46 -1.09 -19.71
CA SER A 128 -16.63 -0.84 -21.15
C SER A 128 -16.79 -2.14 -21.94
N ARG A 129 -15.99 -3.17 -21.61
CA ARG A 129 -16.09 -4.48 -22.26
C ARG A 129 -17.39 -5.21 -21.90
N GLN A 130 -17.79 -5.22 -20.63
CA GLN A 130 -19.04 -5.83 -20.18
C GLN A 130 -20.26 -5.20 -20.86
N ILE A 131 -20.31 -3.86 -20.94
CA ILE A 131 -21.37 -3.14 -21.65
C ILE A 131 -21.36 -3.52 -23.14
N GLY A 132 -20.19 -3.56 -23.78
CA GLY A 132 -20.05 -3.94 -25.18
C GLY A 132 -20.51 -5.37 -25.48
N ASP A 133 -20.11 -6.33 -24.65
CA ASP A 133 -20.49 -7.74 -24.80
C ASP A 133 -22.00 -7.90 -24.62
N ARG A 134 -22.60 -7.22 -23.64
CA ARG A 134 -24.04 -7.26 -23.39
C ARG A 134 -24.84 -6.55 -24.49
N LEU A 135 -24.37 -5.40 -24.97
CA LEU A 135 -24.95 -4.69 -26.11
C LEU A 135 -24.98 -5.58 -27.35
N LYS A 136 -23.88 -6.27 -27.65
CA LYS A 136 -23.81 -7.20 -28.78
C LYS A 136 -24.82 -8.34 -28.63
N ALA A 137 -24.90 -8.96 -27.45
CA ALA A 137 -25.88 -10.02 -27.18
C ALA A 137 -27.32 -9.51 -27.35
N PHE A 138 -27.63 -8.32 -26.81
CA PHE A 138 -28.96 -7.72 -26.90
C PHE A 138 -29.38 -7.43 -28.35
N ARG A 139 -28.44 -7.00 -29.20
CA ARG A 139 -28.73 -6.79 -30.63
C ARG A 139 -29.17 -8.09 -31.31
N TYR A 140 -28.53 -9.22 -31.00
CA TYR A 140 -28.97 -10.52 -31.54
C TYR A 140 -30.33 -10.96 -30.99
N GLU A 141 -30.57 -10.79 -29.68
CA GLU A 141 -31.88 -11.04 -29.06
C GLU A 141 -32.98 -10.20 -29.75
N TRP A 142 -32.69 -8.93 -30.03
CA TRP A 142 -33.61 -8.03 -30.70
C TRP A 142 -33.93 -8.44 -32.14
N GLU A 143 -32.92 -8.80 -32.94
CA GLU A 143 -33.15 -9.27 -34.31
C GLU A 143 -33.94 -10.58 -34.33
N ALA A 144 -33.73 -11.49 -33.37
CA ALA A 144 -34.51 -12.70 -33.24
C ALA A 144 -36.00 -12.39 -33.01
N GLU A 145 -36.30 -11.43 -32.14
CA GLU A 145 -37.67 -10.97 -31.89
C GLU A 145 -38.28 -10.25 -33.10
N ARG A 146 -37.48 -9.43 -33.79
CA ARG A 146 -37.91 -8.70 -34.99
C ARG A 146 -38.37 -9.65 -36.09
N ILE A 147 -37.67 -10.76 -36.30
CA ILE A 147 -38.06 -11.81 -37.26
C ILE A 147 -39.45 -12.36 -36.92
N VAL A 148 -39.75 -12.59 -35.64
CA VAL A 148 -41.01 -13.17 -35.18
C VAL A 148 -42.19 -12.26 -35.49
N TRP A 149 -42.16 -10.98 -35.08
CA TRP A 149 -43.31 -10.09 -35.32
C TRP A 149 -43.46 -9.71 -36.80
N GLN A 150 -42.35 -9.65 -37.56
CA GLN A 150 -42.43 -9.41 -39.00
C GLN A 150 -43.10 -10.58 -39.72
N ALA A 151 -42.79 -11.82 -39.32
CA ALA A 151 -43.46 -13.01 -39.85
C ALA A 151 -44.96 -13.06 -39.46
N ALA A 152 -45.33 -12.50 -38.31
CA ALA A 152 -46.71 -12.41 -37.84
C ALA A 152 -47.54 -11.29 -38.50
N GLY A 153 -46.92 -10.44 -39.34
CA GLY A 153 -47.60 -9.33 -40.03
C GLY A 153 -47.77 -8.06 -39.21
N GLY A 154 -47.04 -7.91 -38.10
CA GLY A 154 -47.06 -6.72 -37.25
C GLY A 154 -47.05 -7.04 -35.75
N LEU A 155 -47.05 -5.98 -34.93
CA LEU A 155 -47.03 -6.09 -33.47
C LEU A 155 -48.43 -6.02 -32.88
N THR A 156 -48.73 -6.94 -31.96
CA THR A 156 -49.87 -6.80 -31.04
C THR A 156 -49.53 -5.91 -29.84
N PRO A 157 -50.52 -5.33 -29.13
CA PRO A 157 -50.27 -4.60 -27.89
C PRO A 157 -49.58 -5.44 -26.81
N GLN A 158 -49.93 -6.73 -26.70
CA GLN A 158 -49.32 -7.64 -25.74
C GLN A 158 -47.84 -7.91 -26.04
N GLU A 159 -47.50 -8.16 -27.30
CA GLU A 159 -46.10 -8.34 -27.74
C GLU A 159 -45.31 -7.05 -27.54
N THR A 160 -45.89 -5.90 -27.87
CA THR A 160 -45.28 -4.58 -27.64
C THR A 160 -44.92 -4.41 -26.17
N ALA A 161 -45.85 -4.69 -25.25
CA ALA A 161 -45.59 -4.59 -23.81
C ALA A 161 -44.48 -5.56 -23.33
N ARG A 162 -44.37 -6.75 -23.93
CA ARG A 162 -43.27 -7.69 -23.64
C ARG A 162 -41.93 -7.15 -24.12
N LEU A 163 -41.85 -6.60 -25.33
CA LEU A 163 -40.62 -6.07 -25.91
C LEU A 163 -40.16 -4.78 -25.22
N VAL A 164 -41.08 -3.93 -24.79
CA VAL A 164 -40.77 -2.77 -23.93
C VAL A 164 -40.15 -3.23 -22.60
N ARG A 165 -40.66 -4.31 -21.99
CA ARG A 165 -40.04 -4.88 -20.78
C ARG A 165 -38.65 -5.44 -21.07
N MET A 166 -38.44 -6.06 -22.22
CA MET A 166 -37.13 -6.56 -22.63
C MET A 166 -36.10 -5.41 -22.76
N LEU A 167 -36.50 -4.29 -23.38
CA LEU A 167 -35.70 -3.06 -23.45
C LEU A 167 -35.39 -2.48 -22.07
N ALA A 168 -36.40 -2.43 -21.18
CA ALA A 168 -36.22 -1.95 -19.82
C ALA A 168 -35.25 -2.83 -19.01
N THR A 169 -35.33 -4.15 -19.16
CA THR A 169 -34.39 -5.09 -18.54
C THR A 169 -32.96 -4.83 -19.00
N PHE A 170 -32.73 -4.71 -20.31
CA PHE A 170 -31.40 -4.40 -20.85
C PHE A 170 -30.87 -3.06 -20.33
N ALA A 171 -31.70 -2.01 -20.33
CA ALA A 171 -31.30 -0.70 -19.79
C ALA A 171 -30.92 -0.78 -18.30
N ASN A 172 -31.67 -1.55 -17.51
CA ASN A 172 -31.35 -1.78 -16.11
C ASN A 172 -30.07 -2.58 -15.91
N GLU A 173 -29.77 -3.55 -16.77
CA GLU A 173 -28.51 -4.30 -16.72
C GLU A 173 -27.30 -3.40 -16.98
N VAL A 174 -27.38 -2.51 -17.98
CA VAL A 174 -26.34 -1.50 -18.24
C VAL A 174 -26.17 -0.58 -17.03
N ASN A 175 -27.27 -0.04 -16.47
CA ASN A 175 -27.22 0.79 -15.26
C ASN A 175 -26.63 0.06 -14.05
N ASN A 176 -26.91 -1.24 -13.92
CA ASN A 176 -26.35 -2.07 -12.86
C ASN A 176 -24.83 -2.24 -13.02
N MET A 177 -24.31 -2.37 -14.24
CA MET A 177 -22.86 -2.41 -14.48
C MET A 177 -22.18 -1.11 -14.02
N VAL A 178 -22.77 0.05 -14.35
CA VAL A 178 -22.28 1.37 -13.91
C VAL A 178 -22.33 1.50 -12.38
N THR A 179 -23.44 1.09 -11.77
CA THR A 179 -23.63 1.14 -10.31
C THR A 179 -22.65 0.23 -9.58
N GLN A 180 -22.41 -0.98 -10.10
CA GLN A 180 -21.45 -1.93 -9.52
C GLN A 180 -20.03 -1.39 -9.58
N GLU A 181 -19.61 -0.82 -10.72
CA GLU A 181 -18.30 -0.18 -10.86
C GLU A 181 -18.12 0.96 -9.85
N THR A 182 -19.14 1.80 -9.68
CA THR A 182 -19.13 2.90 -8.72
C THR A 182 -19.01 2.41 -7.27
N ARG A 183 -19.74 1.34 -6.91
CA ARG A 183 -19.65 0.73 -5.58
C ARG A 183 -18.27 0.13 -5.32
N GLN A 184 -17.72 -0.57 -6.30
CA GLN A 184 -16.39 -1.17 -6.20
C GLN A 184 -15.32 -0.09 -6.03
N TRP A 185 -15.42 1.03 -6.75
CA TRP A 185 -14.55 2.19 -6.54
C TRP A 185 -14.64 2.74 -5.11
N ALA A 186 -15.85 2.95 -4.59
CA ALA A 186 -16.04 3.50 -3.25
C ALA A 186 -15.44 2.59 -2.17
N GLN A 187 -15.59 1.27 -2.32
CA GLN A 187 -14.99 0.29 -1.43
C GLN A 187 -13.45 0.31 -1.49
N GLU A 188 -12.87 0.28 -2.69
CA GLU A 188 -11.42 0.39 -2.88
C GLU A 188 -10.86 1.65 -2.22
N PHE A 189 -11.54 2.78 -2.39
CA PHE A 189 -11.16 4.05 -1.79
C PHE A 189 -11.21 4.00 -0.25
N GLN A 190 -12.28 3.45 0.32
CA GLN A 190 -12.43 3.32 1.76
C GLN A 190 -11.35 2.40 2.36
N THR A 191 -11.03 1.28 1.71
CA THR A 191 -9.94 0.38 2.12
C THR A 191 -8.59 1.09 2.04
N ALA A 192 -8.32 1.84 0.97
CA ALA A 192 -7.08 2.59 0.83
C ALA A 192 -6.90 3.64 1.95
N LEU A 193 -7.99 4.30 2.38
CA LEU A 193 -7.98 5.21 3.53
C LEU A 193 -7.66 4.49 4.84
N GLN A 194 -8.31 3.35 5.11
CA GLN A 194 -8.09 2.57 6.33
C GLN A 194 -6.65 2.05 6.43
N ASP A 195 -6.08 1.60 5.31
CA ASP A 195 -4.68 1.16 5.24
C ASP A 195 -3.73 2.33 5.56
N LEU A 196 -4.00 3.51 5.00
CA LEU A 196 -3.19 4.71 5.25
C LEU A 196 -3.25 5.13 6.72
N GLU A 197 -4.45 5.21 7.30
CA GLU A 197 -4.63 5.55 8.72
C GLU A 197 -3.91 4.55 9.63
N SER A 198 -4.00 3.26 9.31
CA SER A 198 -3.32 2.20 10.06
C SER A 198 -1.80 2.35 10.00
N GLN A 199 -1.24 2.65 8.82
CA GLN A 199 0.20 2.88 8.67
C GLN A 199 0.68 4.13 9.41
N LEU A 200 -0.07 5.23 9.33
CA LEU A 200 0.24 6.46 10.08
C LEU A 200 0.21 6.24 11.59
N LYS A 201 -0.78 5.48 12.08
CA LYS A 201 -0.87 5.13 13.49
C LYS A 201 0.28 4.24 13.94
N MET A 202 0.65 3.23 13.15
CA MET A 202 1.81 2.38 13.44
C MET A 202 3.11 3.19 13.48
N GLU A 203 3.32 4.12 12.55
CA GLU A 203 4.51 4.97 12.54
C GLU A 203 4.52 5.94 13.72
N ALA A 204 3.37 6.52 14.07
CA ALA A 204 3.23 7.36 15.25
C ALA A 204 3.53 6.60 16.54
N GLU A 205 3.04 5.37 16.69
CA GLU A 205 3.36 4.52 17.85
C GLU A 205 4.83 4.09 17.87
N ARG A 206 5.46 3.82 16.72
CA ARG A 206 6.91 3.54 16.65
C ARG A 206 7.76 4.72 17.08
N ARG A 207 7.32 5.95 16.83
CA ARG A 207 8.01 7.18 17.23
C ARG A 207 7.62 7.66 18.62
N ARG A 208 6.69 6.98 19.29
CA ARG A 208 6.20 7.39 20.60
C ARG A 208 7.29 7.17 21.64
N THR A 209 7.81 8.27 22.15
CA THR A 209 8.80 8.28 23.23
C THR A 209 8.14 8.06 24.59
N GLY A 210 8.88 7.50 25.53
CA GLY A 210 8.57 7.51 26.95
C GLY A 210 9.36 8.59 27.69
N ALA A 211 9.14 8.66 28.99
CA ALA A 211 9.95 9.44 29.90
C ALA A 211 10.39 8.56 31.08
N LEU A 212 11.47 8.97 31.73
CA LEU A 212 12.03 8.33 32.89
C LEU A 212 12.07 9.38 34.01
N ASN A 213 11.50 9.06 35.15
CA ASN A 213 11.64 9.85 36.36
C ASN A 213 12.47 9.07 37.37
N VAL A 214 13.57 9.67 37.82
CA VAL A 214 14.51 9.06 38.75
C VAL A 214 14.35 9.73 40.09
N THR A 215 13.96 8.96 41.10
CA THR A 215 13.88 9.41 42.50
C THR A 215 15.09 8.91 43.26
N VAL A 216 15.88 9.83 43.81
CA VAL A 216 17.04 9.52 44.63
C VAL A 216 16.68 9.72 46.11
N ASN A 217 16.50 8.60 46.81
CA ASN A 217 15.93 8.55 48.15
C ASN A 217 16.75 9.34 49.18
N ASN A 218 18.08 9.41 49.01
CA ASN A 218 18.99 10.12 49.90
C ASN A 218 19.56 11.41 49.27
N ALA A 219 18.85 12.03 48.32
CA ALA A 219 19.36 13.23 47.63
C ALA A 219 19.69 14.41 48.55
N SER A 220 19.03 14.50 49.70
CA SER A 220 19.27 15.55 50.70
C SER A 220 20.66 15.49 51.34
N GLN A 221 21.38 14.37 51.19
CA GLN A 221 22.74 14.19 51.71
C GLN A 221 23.81 14.74 50.76
N PHE A 222 23.43 15.18 49.55
CA PHE A 222 24.39 15.61 48.54
C PHE A 222 24.54 17.13 48.54
N GLU A 223 25.68 17.62 48.99
CA GLU A 223 25.97 19.06 49.12
C GLU A 223 25.85 19.82 47.79
N ASN A 224 26.19 19.16 46.68
CA ASN A 224 26.24 19.76 45.34
C ASN A 224 25.18 19.20 44.39
N GLY A 225 24.16 18.52 44.93
CA GLY A 225 23.21 17.75 44.14
C GLY A 225 23.82 16.49 43.53
N TRP A 226 23.19 15.95 42.51
CA TRP A 226 23.55 14.69 41.87
C TRP A 226 23.45 14.77 40.35
N GLU A 227 24.25 13.99 39.66
CA GLU A 227 24.32 13.91 38.20
C GLU A 227 23.65 12.65 37.70
N LEU A 228 22.75 12.83 36.74
CA LEU A 228 22.06 11.72 36.08
C LEU A 228 22.75 11.35 34.78
N TYR A 229 23.04 10.07 34.63
CA TYR A 229 23.49 9.43 33.42
C TYR A 229 22.42 8.43 32.96
N VAL A 230 22.11 8.49 31.68
CA VAL A 230 21.27 7.50 31.00
C VAL A 230 22.16 6.84 29.94
N ASP A 231 22.39 5.55 30.13
CA ASP A 231 23.55 4.81 29.65
C ASP A 231 24.85 5.56 30.00
N ASP A 232 25.68 5.89 29.01
CA ASP A 232 26.94 6.61 29.20
C ASP A 232 26.83 8.12 29.00
N ARG A 233 25.62 8.64 28.76
CA ARG A 233 25.42 10.07 28.50
C ARG A 233 24.97 10.79 29.77
N ARG A 234 25.77 11.77 30.18
CA ARG A 234 25.38 12.73 31.22
C ARG A 234 24.20 13.55 30.73
N VAL A 235 23.05 13.42 31.39
CA VAL A 235 21.83 14.14 31.05
C VAL A 235 21.89 15.56 31.61
N ARG A 236 21.92 15.66 32.95
CA ARG A 236 21.96 16.92 33.69
C ARG A 236 22.27 16.66 35.16
N ARG A 237 22.67 17.71 35.88
CA ARG A 237 22.72 17.76 37.35
C ARG A 237 21.38 18.23 37.93
N PHE A 238 20.96 17.62 39.04
CA PHE A 238 19.74 17.91 39.77
C PHE A 238 20.06 18.18 41.26
N THR A 239 19.25 19.02 41.91
CA THR A 239 19.42 19.40 43.33
C THR A 239 18.24 19.00 44.22
N GLY A 240 17.20 18.38 43.64
CA GLY A 240 16.03 17.87 44.37
C GLY A 240 16.04 16.35 44.51
N LEU A 241 14.94 15.79 45.04
CA LEU A 241 14.76 14.34 45.18
C LEU A 241 14.56 13.61 43.85
N THR A 242 14.11 14.33 42.81
CA THR A 242 13.76 13.74 41.52
C THR A 242 14.43 14.43 40.35
N GLY A 243 14.67 13.66 39.29
CA GLY A 243 15.17 14.15 38.02
C GLY A 243 14.49 13.39 36.87
N ALA A 244 13.86 14.14 35.96
CA ALA A 244 13.14 13.58 34.83
C ALA A 244 13.92 13.72 33.53
N VAL A 245 13.85 12.68 32.70
CA VAL A 245 14.37 12.62 31.35
C VAL A 245 13.20 12.29 30.43
N LYS A 246 12.95 13.14 29.45
CA LYS A 246 11.88 12.98 28.47
C LYS A 246 12.44 12.57 27.11
N ASP A 247 11.54 12.27 26.18
CA ASP A 247 11.86 12.00 24.78
C ASP A 247 12.80 10.79 24.59
N LEU A 248 12.66 9.79 25.49
CA LEU A 248 13.44 8.55 25.44
C LEU A 248 12.74 7.53 24.53
N LEU A 249 13.49 6.93 23.61
CA LEU A 249 12.98 5.81 22.82
C LEU A 249 12.66 4.62 23.74
N PRO A 250 11.56 3.89 23.50
CA PRO A 250 11.21 2.74 24.31
C PRO A 250 12.29 1.65 24.26
N ARG A 251 12.94 1.39 25.40
CA ARG A 251 13.90 0.30 25.63
C ARG A 251 14.34 0.31 27.09
N ILE A 252 15.14 -0.69 27.44
CA ILE A 252 15.88 -0.71 28.69
C ILE A 252 17.07 0.25 28.60
N TYR A 253 17.17 1.15 29.57
CA TYR A 253 18.30 2.06 29.79
C TYR A 253 19.05 1.70 31.06
N GLN A 254 20.36 1.92 31.06
CA GLN A 254 21.17 1.87 32.27
C GLN A 254 21.18 3.25 32.92
N VAL A 255 20.54 3.39 34.09
CA VAL A 255 20.43 4.66 34.80
C VAL A 255 21.49 4.72 35.87
N ARG A 256 22.41 5.68 35.77
CA ARG A 256 23.48 5.88 36.76
C ARG A 256 23.35 7.25 37.39
N VAL A 257 23.40 7.29 38.71
CA VAL A 257 23.43 8.52 39.50
C VAL A 257 24.79 8.64 40.16
N ILE A 258 25.44 9.79 40.01
CA ILE A 258 26.71 10.13 40.65
C ILE A 258 26.51 11.36 41.53
N ALA A 259 26.96 11.31 42.77
CA ALA A 259 26.86 12.42 43.72
C ALA A 259 28.10 12.48 44.61
N SER A 260 28.18 13.50 45.49
CA SER A 260 29.24 13.60 46.50
C SER A 260 28.63 13.67 47.89
N ILE A 261 29.19 12.89 48.83
CA ILE A 261 28.89 12.92 50.27
C ILE A 261 30.23 13.14 50.99
N ASP A 262 30.33 14.16 51.85
CA ASP A 262 31.54 14.49 52.62
C ASP A 262 32.83 14.55 51.76
N GLY A 263 32.72 15.13 50.56
CA GLY A 263 33.83 15.23 49.59
C GLY A 263 34.23 13.92 48.89
N ARG A 264 33.51 12.80 49.09
CA ARG A 264 33.71 11.54 48.37
C ARG A 264 32.63 11.32 47.32
N GLU A 265 33.04 10.93 46.12
CA GLU A 265 32.13 10.56 45.05
C GLU A 265 31.47 9.20 45.33
N VAL A 266 30.16 9.15 45.18
CA VAL A 266 29.33 7.96 45.36
C VAL A 266 28.46 7.76 44.12
N GLN A 267 28.21 6.50 43.74
CA GLN A 267 27.39 6.20 42.59
C GLN A 267 26.45 5.02 42.82
N ALA A 268 25.33 5.00 42.10
CA ALA A 268 24.43 3.85 42.01
C ALA A 268 23.97 3.69 40.56
N THR A 269 23.78 2.45 40.12
CA THR A 269 23.33 2.13 38.77
C THR A 269 22.17 1.15 38.80
N ARG A 270 21.13 1.38 38.00
CA ARG A 270 19.94 0.50 37.89
C ARG A 270 19.41 0.48 36.45
N ALA A 271 18.96 -0.68 36.00
CA ALA A 271 18.26 -0.78 34.72
C ALA A 271 16.82 -0.24 34.84
N ALA A 272 16.37 0.48 33.81
CA ALA A 272 15.05 1.07 33.74
C ALA A 272 14.41 0.77 32.39
N ASP A 273 13.25 0.12 32.39
CA ASP A 273 12.49 -0.09 31.16
C ASP A 273 11.64 1.14 30.86
N VAL A 274 11.92 1.82 29.75
CA VAL A 274 11.14 2.98 29.31
C VAL A 274 10.07 2.50 28.34
N ILE A 275 8.82 2.72 28.72
CA ILE A 275 7.65 2.32 27.94
C ILE A 275 7.13 3.51 27.13
N ALA A 276 6.76 3.28 25.88
CA ALA A 276 6.21 4.29 24.99
C ALA A 276 5.02 5.02 25.63
N GLY A 277 5.08 6.35 25.69
CA GLY A 277 3.98 7.20 26.18
C GLY A 277 3.73 7.14 27.69
N GLN A 278 4.61 6.50 28.46
CA GLN A 278 4.53 6.45 29.92
C GLN A 278 5.73 7.17 30.56
N ILE A 279 5.57 7.51 31.83
CA ILE A 279 6.69 7.91 32.70
C ILE A 279 7.06 6.67 33.51
N SER A 280 8.21 6.08 33.21
CA SER A 280 8.79 5.01 34.01
C SER A 280 9.45 5.60 35.25
N GLU A 281 9.14 5.05 36.42
CA GLU A 281 9.68 5.51 37.70
C GLU A 281 10.81 4.61 38.17
N VAL A 282 11.92 5.20 38.61
CA VAL A 282 13.08 4.47 39.14
C VAL A 282 13.50 5.09 40.47
N TYR A 283 13.48 4.25 41.50
CA TYR A 283 13.92 4.63 42.84
C TYR A 283 15.35 4.13 43.07
N MET A 284 16.22 5.01 43.57
CA MET A 284 17.62 4.73 43.80
C MET A 284 18.06 5.26 45.17
N THR A 285 18.89 4.50 45.86
CA THR A 285 19.62 4.96 47.04
C THR A 285 21.10 4.91 46.67
N VAL A 286 21.81 6.03 46.82
CA VAL A 286 23.21 6.16 46.42
C VAL A 286 24.08 6.10 47.67
N THR A 287 24.61 4.92 47.96
CA THR A 287 25.52 4.67 49.07
C THR A 287 26.86 4.20 48.52
N GLY A 288 27.95 4.80 48.99
CA GLY A 288 29.28 4.65 48.40
C GLY A 288 29.78 3.22 48.36
N ASP A 289 29.69 2.61 47.18
CA ASP A 289 30.70 1.68 46.66
C ASP A 289 30.82 1.98 45.16
N VAL A 290 31.95 2.55 44.77
CA VAL A 290 32.29 2.77 43.36
C VAL A 290 32.98 1.48 42.89
N PRO A 291 32.32 0.55 42.16
CA PRO A 291 33.07 -0.51 41.50
C PRO A 291 34.10 0.14 40.55
N PRO A 292 35.37 -0.31 40.57
CA PRO A 292 36.42 0.30 39.76
C PRO A 292 36.05 0.26 38.28
N PRO A 293 36.52 1.22 37.46
CA PRO A 293 36.24 1.24 36.03
C PRO A 293 36.63 -0.10 35.43
N THR A 294 35.71 -0.72 34.68
CA THR A 294 35.97 -1.95 33.95
C THR A 294 37.20 -1.73 33.07
N GLN A 295 38.31 -2.37 33.43
CA GLN A 295 39.51 -2.39 32.59
C GLN A 295 39.11 -3.03 31.27
N THR A 296 39.24 -2.28 30.17
CA THR A 296 39.29 -2.86 28.84
C THR A 296 40.35 -3.97 28.86
N PRO A 297 40.05 -5.22 28.46
CA PRO A 297 41.08 -6.25 28.43
C PRO A 297 42.21 -5.80 27.50
N THR A 298 43.40 -5.61 28.08
CA THR A 298 44.65 -5.48 27.34
C THR A 298 44.75 -6.65 26.37
N PRO A 299 45.05 -6.43 25.07
CA PRO A 299 45.19 -7.53 24.13
C PRO A 299 46.39 -8.38 24.56
N THR A 300 46.10 -9.59 25.04
CA THR A 300 47.12 -10.61 25.30
C THR A 300 47.86 -10.88 24.00
N GLN A 301 49.17 -10.62 24.01
CA GLN A 301 50.07 -10.98 22.93
C GLN A 301 49.97 -12.50 22.69
N PRO A 302 49.77 -12.98 21.44
CA PRO A 302 49.66 -14.41 21.19
C PRO A 302 51.03 -15.08 21.35
N THR A 303 51.12 -16.01 22.30
CA THR A 303 52.20 -17.01 22.38
C THR A 303 52.12 -17.93 21.15
N PRO A 304 53.24 -18.32 20.53
CA PRO A 304 53.21 -19.12 19.30
C PRO A 304 52.78 -20.56 19.61
N THR A 305 51.61 -20.94 19.08
CA THR A 305 51.12 -22.32 19.16
C THR A 305 51.70 -23.15 18.02
N THR A 306 52.46 -24.19 18.36
CA THR A 306 52.85 -25.30 17.47
C THR A 306 51.62 -25.91 16.79
N PRO A 307 51.68 -26.26 15.49
CA PRO A 307 50.49 -26.72 14.75
C PRO A 307 50.12 -28.16 15.13
N ALA A 308 48.84 -28.37 15.44
CA ALA A 308 48.22 -29.69 15.56
C ALA A 308 47.52 -30.07 14.23
N PRO A 309 47.35 -31.36 13.92
CA PRO A 309 47.21 -31.86 12.55
C PRO A 309 45.83 -31.60 11.92
N THR A 310 45.85 -31.46 10.61
CA THR A 310 44.72 -31.24 9.71
C THR A 310 43.66 -32.35 9.84
N PRO A 311 42.38 -32.03 10.09
CA PRO A 311 41.30 -32.99 9.90
C PRO A 311 40.93 -33.06 8.41
N SER A 312 41.05 -34.26 7.84
CA SER A 312 40.65 -34.61 6.47
C SER A 312 39.16 -34.33 6.23
N MET A 313 38.85 -33.62 5.14
CA MET A 313 37.48 -33.50 4.62
C MET A 313 36.95 -34.88 4.16
N PRO A 314 35.70 -35.24 4.49
CA PRO A 314 34.99 -36.28 3.74
C PRO A 314 34.58 -35.73 2.35
N PRO A 315 34.57 -36.58 1.30
CA PRO A 315 34.15 -36.17 -0.04
C PRO A 315 32.65 -35.83 -0.10
N PRO A 316 32.23 -34.95 -1.02
CA PRO A 316 30.82 -34.59 -1.19
C PRO A 316 30.02 -35.81 -1.64
N GLY A 317 28.99 -36.16 -0.87
CA GLY A 317 28.03 -37.18 -1.24
C GLY A 317 27.21 -36.74 -2.46
N THR A 318 27.14 -37.62 -3.45
CA THR A 318 26.15 -37.58 -4.53
C THR A 318 24.72 -37.55 -3.97
N PRO A 319 23.82 -36.70 -4.50
CA PRO A 319 22.43 -36.69 -4.06
C PRO A 319 21.74 -38.02 -4.41
N SER A 320 21.05 -38.60 -3.43
CA SER A 320 20.24 -39.81 -3.57
C SER A 320 18.83 -39.44 -4.07
N PRO A 321 18.14 -40.27 -4.88
CA PRO A 321 16.88 -39.90 -5.56
C PRO A 321 15.65 -39.72 -4.66
N ALA A 322 15.82 -39.62 -3.33
CA ALA A 322 14.74 -39.57 -2.35
C ALA A 322 14.37 -38.14 -1.89
N ASP A 323 15.07 -37.10 -2.37
CA ASP A 323 14.81 -35.69 -2.02
C ASP A 323 13.82 -34.99 -2.98
N TYR A 324 13.09 -35.73 -3.81
CA TYR A 324 11.96 -35.19 -4.57
C TYR A 324 10.69 -35.24 -3.73
N PRO A 325 9.95 -34.12 -3.54
CA PRO A 325 8.59 -34.18 -3.02
C PRO A 325 7.72 -34.98 -4.00
N GLY A 326 7.00 -35.96 -3.45
CA GLY A 326 6.21 -36.93 -4.19
C GLY A 326 5.15 -36.29 -5.11
N HIS A 327 5.06 -36.85 -6.31
CA HIS A 327 3.91 -36.71 -7.20
C HIS A 327 2.64 -37.21 -6.50
N GLY A 328 1.73 -36.30 -6.16
CA GLY A 328 0.44 -36.63 -5.60
C GLY A 328 -0.33 -35.39 -5.17
N ASP A 329 -0.62 -34.50 -6.13
CA ASP A 329 -1.74 -33.53 -6.10
C ASP A 329 -1.66 -32.62 -7.34
N LEU A 330 -1.87 -33.21 -8.52
CA LEU A 330 -2.18 -32.44 -9.74
C LEU A 330 -3.59 -32.86 -10.19
N PRO A 331 -4.49 -31.91 -10.46
CA PRO A 331 -5.82 -32.22 -11.01
C PRO A 331 -5.67 -32.87 -12.40
N ASP A 332 -6.55 -33.82 -12.73
CA ASP A 332 -6.53 -34.66 -13.96
C ASP A 332 -6.54 -33.86 -15.28
N ASP A 333 -6.72 -32.54 -15.24
CA ASP A 333 -6.78 -31.65 -16.42
C ASP A 333 -5.48 -30.83 -16.66
N TYR A 334 -4.36 -31.17 -16.02
CA TYR A 334 -3.10 -30.47 -16.26
C TYR A 334 -2.46 -30.88 -17.60
N ILE A 335 -2.64 -30.05 -18.62
CA ILE A 335 -1.91 -30.12 -19.89
C ILE A 335 -0.62 -29.29 -19.74
N PRO A 336 0.58 -29.90 -19.77
CA PRO A 336 1.82 -29.14 -19.73
C PRO A 336 2.00 -28.31 -21.02
N PRO A 337 2.60 -27.11 -20.93
CA PRO A 337 2.82 -26.26 -22.10
C PRO A 337 3.74 -26.96 -23.11
N GLN A 338 3.30 -27.02 -24.37
CA GLN A 338 4.10 -27.47 -25.50
C GLN A 338 5.31 -26.55 -25.67
N GLU A 339 6.50 -27.11 -25.54
CA GLU A 339 7.76 -26.43 -25.78
C GLU A 339 7.86 -26.08 -27.27
N SER A 340 7.84 -24.78 -27.58
CA SER A 340 7.98 -24.29 -28.95
C SER A 340 9.39 -24.59 -29.47
N ILE A 341 9.49 -25.51 -30.43
CA ILE A 341 10.73 -25.79 -31.15
C ILE A 341 11.15 -24.52 -31.92
N PRO A 342 12.37 -23.97 -31.68
CA PRO A 342 12.86 -22.85 -32.48
C PRO A 342 13.16 -23.28 -33.93
N PRO A 343 12.84 -22.45 -34.94
CA PRO A 343 13.06 -22.80 -36.33
C PRO A 343 14.53 -22.55 -36.70
N GLY A 344 15.30 -23.62 -36.89
CA GLY A 344 16.59 -23.52 -37.56
C GLY A 344 17.57 -24.62 -37.18
N GLU A 345 17.50 -25.77 -37.87
CA GLU A 345 18.72 -26.43 -38.33
C GLU A 345 18.41 -27.33 -39.53
N ILE A 346 18.93 -26.91 -40.68
CA ILE A 346 19.06 -27.69 -41.90
C ILE A 346 20.37 -28.47 -41.78
N MET A 347 20.35 -29.79 -41.99
CA MET A 347 21.30 -30.55 -42.83
C MET A 347 21.22 -32.06 -42.51
N GLY A 348 21.16 -32.87 -43.58
CA GLY A 348 21.28 -34.32 -43.55
C GLY A 348 20.38 -35.01 -44.55
#